data_AF-A0A658NKY3-F1
#
_entry.id   AF-A0A658NKY3-F1
#
_cell.length_a   1.000
_cell.length_b   1.000
_cell.length_c   1.000
_cell.angle_alpha   90.00
_cell.angle_beta   90.00
_cell.angle_gamma   90.00
#
_symmetry.space_group_name_H-M   'P 1'
#
loop_
_entity.id
_entity.type
_entity.pdbx_description
1 polymer ?
#
loop_
_entity_poly.entity_id
_entity_poly.type
_entity_poly.pdbx_seq_one_letter_code
_entity_poly.pdbx_strand_id
1 'polypeptide(L)'
;HHVGTVVCFGNVLLSTPLMHRLADDGIGLVLLDGNGRFKARLEGPVSGNVLLRQAQHQCSQDAERSLAIARSCVAGKIKNARQVLLRGGR
;
A
#
# COMPACT_ATOMS: atom_id res chain seq x y z
N HIS A 1 -17.81 2.58 9.87
CA HIS A 1 -16.37 2.45 9.58
C HIS A 1 -16.07 0.98 9.35
N HIS A 2 -15.74 0.57 8.12
CA HIS A 2 -15.35 -0.82 7.84
C HIS A 2 -13.84 -1.00 8.06
N VAL A 3 -13.42 -2.14 8.60
CA VAL A 3 -12.01 -2.49 8.79
C VAL A 3 -11.40 -2.75 7.42
N GLY A 4 -10.38 -2.00 7.03
CA GLY A 4 -9.72 -2.18 5.73
C GLY A 4 -8.50 -3.11 5.74
N THR A 5 -7.83 -3.26 6.89
CA THR A 5 -6.64 -4.11 7.03
C THR A 5 -6.42 -4.50 8.48
N VAL A 6 -6.00 -5.74 8.72
CA VAL A 6 -5.48 -6.26 9.99
C VAL A 6 -3.95 -6.32 9.91
N VAL A 7 -3.26 -5.75 10.90
CA VAL A 7 -1.78 -5.74 10.97
C VAL A 7 -1.33 -6.51 12.20
N CYS A 8 -0.57 -7.59 11.99
CA CYS A 8 -0.04 -8.44 13.04
C CYS A 8 1.45 -8.20 13.24
N PHE A 9 1.87 -7.99 14.50
CA PHE A 9 3.26 -7.79 14.89
C PHE A 9 3.77 -9.01 15.67
N GLY A 10 4.94 -9.51 15.27
CA GLY A 10 5.62 -10.59 16.00
C GLY A 10 4.99 -11.97 15.75
N ASN A 11 5.07 -12.84 16.77
CA ASN A 11 4.63 -14.23 16.64
C ASN A 11 3.12 -14.36 16.89
N VAL A 12 2.34 -14.25 15.81
CA VAL A 12 0.87 -14.37 15.85
C VAL A 12 0.44 -15.64 15.11
N LEU A 13 -0.32 -16.50 15.79
CA LEU A 13 -0.96 -17.65 15.14
C LEU A 13 -2.15 -17.18 14.30
N LEU A 14 -2.18 -17.62 13.05
CA LEU A 14 -3.29 -17.37 12.12
C LEU A 14 -3.86 -18.70 11.64
N SER A 15 -5.18 -18.79 11.61
CA SER A 15 -5.88 -19.94 11.04
C SER A 15 -6.21 -19.68 9.58
N THR A 16 -6.16 -20.72 8.74
CA THR A 16 -6.57 -20.63 7.33
C THR A 16 -8.00 -20.11 7.16
N PRO A 17 -9.01 -20.53 7.96
CA PRO A 17 -10.37 -19.97 7.87
C PRO A 17 -10.43 -18.45 8.09
N LEU A 18 -9.66 -17.92 9.05
CA LEU A 18 -9.55 -16.47 9.24
C LEU A 18 -8.99 -15.80 8.00
N MET A 19 -7.89 -16.34 7.45
CA MET A 19 -7.23 -15.78 6.27
C MET A 19 -8.18 -15.73 5.07
N HIS A 20 -8.95 -16.79 4.83
CA HIS A 20 -9.96 -16.82 3.77
C HIS A 20 -11.06 -15.79 4.00
N ARG A 21 -11.58 -15.70 5.23
CA ARG A 21 -12.63 -14.73 5.53
C ARG A 21 -12.18 -13.29 5.32
N LEU A 22 -10.96 -12.96 5.74
CA LEU A 22 -10.37 -11.64 5.50
C LEU A 22 -10.23 -11.37 3.99
N ALA A 23 -9.80 -12.37 3.20
CA ALA A 23 -9.71 -12.26 1.75
C ALA A 23 -11.08 -11.96 1.11
N ASP A 24 -12.11 -12.72 1.46
CA ASP A 24 -13.46 -12.61 0.92
C ASP A 24 -14.12 -11.27 1.28
N ASP A 25 -13.89 -10.80 2.51
CA ASP A 25 -14.40 -9.50 2.98
C ASP A 25 -13.58 -8.31 2.43
N GLY A 26 -12.54 -8.54 1.62
CA GLY A 26 -11.68 -7.49 1.07
C GLY A 26 -10.79 -6.82 2.12
N ILE A 27 -10.55 -7.47 3.26
CA ILE A 27 -9.73 -6.99 4.35
C ILE A 27 -8.30 -7.50 4.18
N GLY A 28 -7.34 -6.59 3.99
CA GLY A 28 -5.94 -6.98 3.90
C GLY A 28 -5.41 -7.56 5.21
N LEU A 29 -4.48 -8.51 5.13
CA LEU A 29 -3.74 -9.00 6.30
C LEU A 29 -2.25 -8.75 6.11
N VAL A 30 -1.63 -8.00 7.01
CA VAL A 30 -0.19 -7.66 6.96
C VAL A 30 0.52 -8.29 8.15
N LEU A 31 1.61 -8.99 7.87
CA LEU A 31 2.48 -9.62 8.86
C LEU A 31 3.80 -8.85 8.97
N LEU A 32 4.13 -8.44 10.18
CA LEU A 32 5.37 -7.76 10.54
C LEU A 32 6.12 -8.56 11.60
N ASP A 33 7.46 -8.47 11.66
CA ASP A 33 8.17 -8.94 12.86
C ASP A 33 7.95 -8.03 14.07
N GLY A 34 8.52 -8.41 15.22
CA GLY A 34 8.42 -7.65 16.46
C GLY A 34 8.98 -6.22 16.37
N ASN A 35 9.82 -5.92 15.38
CA ASN A 35 10.36 -4.58 15.14
C ASN A 35 9.57 -3.81 14.06
N GLY A 36 8.45 -4.36 13.59
CA GLY A 36 7.60 -3.74 12.57
C GLY A 36 8.09 -3.90 11.13
N ARG A 37 9.11 -4.72 10.86
CA ARG A 37 9.57 -4.95 9.49
C ARG A 37 8.61 -5.89 8.77
N PHE A 38 8.21 -5.50 7.56
CA PHE A 38 7.33 -6.27 6.69
C PHE A 38 7.86 -7.67 6.39
N LYS A 39 6.98 -8.68 6.55
CA LYS A 39 7.25 -10.08 6.21
C LYS A 39 6.39 -10.58 5.07
N ALA A 40 5.09 -10.34 5.15
CA ALA A 40 4.15 -10.82 4.15
C ALA A 40 2.85 -10.01 4.18
N ARG A 41 2.11 -10.10 3.09
CA ARG A 41 0.74 -9.61 2.98
C ARG A 41 -0.13 -10.64 2.28
N LEU A 42 -1.34 -10.82 2.79
CA LEU A 42 -2.42 -11.49 2.09
C LEU A 42 -3.43 -10.42 1.66
N GLU A 43 -3.80 -10.46 0.39
CA GLU A 43 -4.84 -9.64 -0.21
C GLU A 43 -5.91 -10.55 -0.79
N GLY A 44 -7.17 -10.12 -0.68
CA GLY A 44 -8.28 -10.77 -1.36
C GLY A 44 -8.19 -10.68 -2.89
N PRO A 45 -9.10 -11.34 -3.61
CA PRO A 45 -9.16 -11.26 -5.06
C PRO A 45 -9.29 -9.81 -5.54
N VAL A 46 -8.37 -9.36 -6.39
CA VAL A 46 -8.36 -7.98 -6.90
C VAL A 46 -9.08 -7.89 -8.23
N SER A 47 -10.33 -7.42 -8.20
CA SER A 47 -10.98 -6.82 -9.37
C SER A 47 -10.38 -5.43 -9.60
N GLY A 48 -9.43 -5.31 -10.51
CA GLY A 48 -8.82 -4.03 -10.86
C GLY A 48 -8.97 -3.73 -12.34
N ASN A 49 -8.84 -2.45 -12.69
CA ASN A 49 -8.88 -2.03 -14.09
C ASN A 49 -7.64 -2.52 -14.84
N VAL A 50 -7.79 -3.59 -15.62
CA VAL A 50 -6.70 -4.21 -16.39
C VAL A 50 -6.11 -3.23 -17.41
N LEU A 51 -6.94 -2.39 -18.04
CA LEU A 51 -6.49 -1.39 -19.00
C LEU A 51 -5.59 -0.34 -18.31
N LEU A 52 -5.93 0.05 -17.08
CA LEU A 52 -5.09 0.94 -16.30
C LEU A 52 -3.73 0.30 -15.98
N ARG A 53 -3.71 -0.97 -15.57
CA ARG A 53 -2.43 -1.66 -15.28
C ARG A 53 -1.56 -1.77 -16.53
N GLN A 54 -2.17 -2.06 -17.69
CA GLN A 54 -1.44 -2.09 -18.96
C GLN A 54 -0.86 -0.71 -19.31
N ALA A 55 -1.65 0.35 -19.18
CA ALA A 55 -1.19 1.72 -19.42
C ALA A 55 -0.07 2.13 -18.44
N GLN A 56 -0.16 1.73 -17.17
CA GLN A 56 0.91 1.93 -16.19
C GLN A 56 2.19 1.21 -16.59
N HIS A 57 2.09 -0.03 -17.07
CA HIS A 57 3.24 -0.80 -17.53
C HIS A 57 3.89 -0.17 -18.77
N GLN A 58 3.09 0.22 -19.76
CA GLN A 58 3.59 0.93 -20.95
C GLN A 58 4.27 2.26 -20.57
N CYS A 59 3.65 3.04 -19.67
CA CYS A 59 4.22 4.28 -19.18
C CYS A 59 5.58 4.06 -18.49
N SER A 60 5.74 2.96 -17.74
CA SER A 60 7.01 2.62 -17.07
C SER A 60 8.17 2.35 -18.02
N GLN A 61 7.88 2.02 -19.29
CA GLN A 61 8.88 1.80 -20.35
C GLN A 61 9.20 3.08 -21.14
N ASP A 62 8.44 4.15 -20.93
CA ASP A 62 8.65 5.47 -21.53
C ASP A 62 9.32 6.39 -20.51
N ALA A 63 10.57 6.78 -20.80
CA ALA A 63 11.38 7.56 -19.88
C ALA A 63 10.80 8.96 -19.60
N GLU A 64 10.22 9.63 -20.60
CA GLU A 64 9.70 10.99 -20.46
C GLU A 64 8.43 10.97 -19.60
N ARG A 65 7.50 10.05 -19.90
CA ARG A 65 6.26 9.90 -19.13
C ARG A 65 6.52 9.42 -17.71
N SER A 66 7.43 8.47 -17.54
CA SER A 66 7.87 8.01 -16.21
C SER A 66 8.46 9.15 -15.39
N LEU A 67 9.32 9.98 -15.99
CA LEU A 67 9.91 11.13 -15.32
C LEU A 67 8.85 12.15 -14.90
N ALA A 68 7.85 12.43 -15.74
CA ALA A 68 6.76 13.34 -15.41
C ALA A 68 5.96 12.86 -14.17
N ILE A 69 5.65 11.56 -14.10
CA ILE A 69 4.98 10.97 -12.93
C ILE A 69 5.87 11.06 -11.69
N ALA A 70 7.15 10.68 -11.81
CA ALA A 70 8.11 10.71 -10.71
C ALA A 70 8.27 12.13 -10.12
N ARG A 71 8.38 13.15 -10.98
CA ARG A 71 8.45 14.56 -10.56
C ARG A 71 7.21 14.98 -9.76
N SER A 72 6.02 14.54 -10.20
CA SER A 72 4.76 14.83 -9.51
C SER A 72 4.72 14.19 -8.12
N CYS A 73 5.15 12.94 -7.99
CA CYS A 73 5.27 12.25 -6.71
C CYS A 73 6.24 12.96 -5.75
N VAL A 74 7.42 13.35 -6.23
CA VAL A 74 8.45 14.04 -5.43
C VAL A 74 7.96 15.42 -4.98
N ALA A 75 7.37 16.20 -5.89
CA ALA A 75 6.79 17.50 -5.55
C ALA A 75 5.72 17.38 -4.46
N GLY A 76 4.85 16.37 -4.56
CA GLY A 76 3.86 16.05 -3.53
C GLY A 76 4.49 15.69 -2.18
N LYS A 77 5.54 14.85 -2.18
CA LYS A 77 6.27 14.46 -0.97
C LYS A 77 6.90 15.67 -0.28
N ILE A 78 7.57 16.55 -1.04
CA ILE A 78 8.19 17.78 -0.52
C ILE A 78 7.11 18.70 0.08
N LYS A 79 6.00 18.91 -0.64
CA LYS A 79 4.88 19.72 -0.16
C LYS A 79 4.34 19.19 1.17
N ASN A 80 4.09 17.88 1.26
CA ASN A 80 3.57 17.25 2.48
C ASN A 80 4.57 17.34 3.64
N ALA A 81 5.87 17.12 3.40
CA ALA A 81 6.91 17.26 4.41
C ALA A 81 6.96 18.69 4.97
N ARG A 82 6.92 19.71 4.10
CA ARG A 82 6.84 21.11 4.53
C ARG A 82 5.62 21.37 5.41
N GLN A 83 4.46 20.83 5.06
CA GLN A 83 3.24 21.00 5.86
C GLN A 83 3.36 20.34 7.24
N VAL A 84 3.97 19.17 7.36
CA VAL A 84 4.22 18.51 8.65
C VAL A 84 5.13 19.38 9.53
N LEU A 85 6.22 19.91 8.99
CA LEU A 85 7.13 20.78 9.73
C LEU A 85 6.44 22.06 10.22
N LEU A 86 5.63 22.69 9.37
CA LEU A 86 4.87 23.88 9.74
C LEU A 86 3.80 23.61 10.79
N ARG A 87 3.25 22.39 10.85
CA ARG A 87 2.31 21.99 11.90
C ARG A 87 3.01 21.74 13.24
N GLY A 88 4.20 21.14 13.22
CA GLY A 88 4.97 20.84 14.43
C GLY A 88 5.76 22.03 15.00
N GLY A 89 5.94 23.10 14.22
CA GLY A 89 6.56 24.35 14.67
C GLY A 89 5.58 25.40 15.21
N ARG A 90 4.30 25.05 15.36
CA ARG A 90 3.30 25.80 16.13
C ARG A 90 3.22 25.22 17.53
#